data_AF-A0A0R1PED0-F1
#
_entry.id   AF-A0A0R1PED0-F1
#
_cell.length_a   1.000
_cell.length_b   1.000
_cell.length_c   1.000
_cell.angle_alpha   90.00
_cell.angle_beta   90.00
_cell.angle_gamma   90.00
#
_symmetry.space_group_name_H-M   'P 1'
#
loop_
_entity.id
_entity.type
_entity.pdbx_description
1 polymer ?
#
loop_
_entity_poly.entity_id
_entity_poly.type
_entity_poly.pdbx_seq_one_letter_code
_entity_poly.pdbx_strand_id
1 'polypeptide(L)'
;MVYFLNSPGLSVEVITMTKQVKTVTCQPLMPVKTGMTQQQLLDEIHYQQSRQIITKLLNKGLLSENEFKQIDQLNQQSFPPLIKPESVDTSATQS
;
A
#
# COMPACT_ATOMS: atom_id res chain seq x y z
N MET A 1 65.73 7.97 -13.43
CA MET A 1 66.50 7.08 -12.54
C MET A 1 66.54 7.71 -11.16
N VAL A 2 65.70 7.28 -10.22
CA VAL A 2 65.96 7.50 -8.79
C VAL A 2 65.37 6.32 -8.04
N TYR A 3 66.21 5.75 -7.18
CA TYR A 3 66.09 4.50 -6.49
C TYR A 3 65.14 4.64 -5.29
N PHE A 4 64.28 3.63 -5.08
CA PHE A 4 63.44 3.55 -3.89
C PHE A 4 64.32 3.32 -2.66
N LEU A 5 64.35 4.31 -1.78
CA LEU A 5 64.90 4.14 -0.44
C LEU A 5 63.98 3.17 0.32
N ASN A 6 64.47 1.95 0.53
CA ASN A 6 63.83 0.96 1.38
C ASN A 6 63.89 1.44 2.83
N SER A 7 62.81 2.05 3.30
CA SER A 7 62.64 2.43 4.70
C SER A 7 62.05 1.24 5.46
N PRO A 8 62.79 0.59 6.38
CA PRO A 8 62.25 -0.47 7.22
C PRO A 8 61.31 0.17 8.25
N GLY A 9 60.02 0.08 8.00
CA GLY A 9 59.02 0.59 8.95
C GLY A 9 57.64 0.90 8.36
N LEU A 10 57.49 0.90 7.03
CA LEU A 10 56.18 1.17 6.43
C LEU A 10 55.42 -0.14 6.18
N SER A 11 54.65 -0.56 7.19
CA SER A 11 53.66 -1.62 7.00
C SER A 11 52.55 -1.05 6.13
N VAL A 12 52.47 -1.50 4.87
CA VAL A 12 51.35 -1.17 3.99
C VAL A 12 50.15 -1.98 4.46
N GLU A 13 49.38 -1.42 5.38
CA GLU A 13 48.09 -2.02 5.75
C GLU A 13 47.10 -1.80 4.61
N VAL A 14 46.72 -2.90 3.95
CA VAL A 14 45.61 -2.93 3.00
C VAL A 14 44.33 -2.71 3.81
N ILE A 15 43.83 -1.47 3.82
CA ILE A 15 42.57 -1.13 4.48
C ILE A 15 41.44 -1.80 3.70
N THR A 16 41.04 -2.98 4.15
CA THR A 16 39.94 -3.73 3.56
C THR A 16 38.64 -3.17 4.14
N MET A 17 37.83 -2.50 3.30
CA MET A 17 36.51 -2.05 3.73
C MET A 17 35.57 -3.24 3.86
N THR A 18 35.27 -3.64 5.09
CA THR A 18 34.23 -4.64 5.39
C THR A 18 32.89 -3.92 5.58
N LYS A 19 32.02 -4.00 4.56
CA LYS A 19 30.64 -3.52 4.70
C LYS A 19 29.86 -4.52 5.54
N GLN A 20 29.57 -4.18 6.79
CA GLN A 20 28.67 -4.95 7.64
C GLN A 20 27.22 -4.80 7.12
N VAL A 21 26.75 -5.78 6.36
CA VAL A 21 25.33 -5.85 5.97
C VAL A 21 24.56 -6.45 7.14
N LYS A 22 23.85 -5.59 7.87
CA LYS A 22 22.91 -6.06 8.88
C LYS A 22 21.68 -6.60 8.17
N THR A 23 21.50 -7.92 8.20
CA THR A 23 20.28 -8.56 7.70
C THR A 23 19.10 -8.06 8.54
N VAL A 24 18.17 -7.34 7.91
CA VAL A 24 16.92 -6.93 8.55
C VAL A 24 15.94 -8.08 8.38
N THR A 25 15.62 -8.76 9.47
CA THR A 25 14.56 -9.76 9.48
C THR A 25 13.21 -9.03 9.45
N CYS A 26 12.58 -8.96 8.28
CA CYS A 26 11.19 -8.57 8.18
C CYS A 26 10.34 -9.71 8.75
N GLN A 27 9.65 -9.49 9.88
CA GLN A 27 8.66 -10.44 10.34
C GLN A 27 7.55 -10.56 9.28
N PRO A 28 7.08 -11.78 8.94
CA PRO A 28 5.88 -11.94 8.15
C PRO A 28 4.73 -11.22 8.85
N LEU A 29 3.93 -10.46 8.10
CA LEU A 29 2.68 -9.95 8.64
C LEU A 29 1.87 -11.16 9.12
N MET A 30 1.55 -11.20 10.41
CA MET A 30 0.67 -12.23 10.96
C MET A 30 -0.62 -12.19 10.14
N PRO A 31 -1.10 -13.32 9.58
CA PRO A 31 -2.40 -13.33 8.94
C PRO A 31 -3.42 -12.96 10.02
N VAL A 32 -3.96 -11.75 9.91
CA VAL A 32 -5.12 -11.36 10.70
C VAL A 32 -6.19 -12.40 10.37
N LYS A 33 -6.67 -13.15 11.37
CA LYS A 33 -7.83 -14.04 11.23
C LYS A 33 -9.11 -13.20 11.15
N THR A 34 -9.17 -12.29 10.18
CA THR A 34 -10.45 -11.87 9.63
C THR A 34 -10.92 -13.03 8.76
N GLY A 35 -12.20 -13.39 8.80
CA GLY A 35 -12.76 -14.38 7.87
C GLY A 35 -12.75 -13.91 6.40
N MET A 36 -11.90 -12.95 6.05
CA MET A 36 -11.78 -12.30 4.75
C MET A 36 -10.59 -12.85 4.00
N THR A 37 -10.81 -13.14 2.72
CA THR A 37 -9.77 -13.53 1.79
C THR A 37 -8.94 -12.33 1.34
N GLN A 38 -7.73 -12.57 0.86
CA GLN A 38 -6.89 -11.52 0.27
C GLN A 38 -7.59 -10.82 -0.91
N GLN A 39 -8.34 -11.57 -1.72
CA GLN A 39 -9.09 -11.00 -2.84
C GLN A 39 -10.13 -9.98 -2.36
N GLN A 40 -10.88 -10.33 -1.31
CA GLN A 40 -11.87 -9.42 -0.73
C GLN A 40 -11.25 -8.13 -0.19
N LEU A 41 -10.05 -8.21 0.37
CA LEU A 41 -9.32 -7.00 0.80
C LEU A 41 -8.87 -6.15 -0.39
N LEU A 42 -8.40 -6.79 -1.47
CA LEU A 42 -8.02 -6.09 -2.69
C LEU A 42 -9.22 -5.42 -3.36
N ASP A 43 -10.36 -6.11 -3.43
CA ASP A 43 -11.60 -5.55 -3.97
C ASP A 43 -12.06 -4.34 -3.16
N GLU A 44 -11.99 -4.39 -1.82
CA GLU A 44 -12.29 -3.22 -0.99
C GLU A 44 -11.36 -2.04 -1.30
N ILE A 45 -10.05 -2.28 -1.43
CA ILE A 45 -9.07 -1.23 -1.77
C ILE A 45 -9.40 -0.62 -3.15
N HIS A 46 -9.67 -1.45 -4.16
CA HIS A 46 -10.01 -0.99 -5.50
C HIS A 46 -11.33 -0.20 -5.52
N TYR A 47 -12.35 -0.67 -4.80
CA TYR A 47 -13.61 0.03 -4.68
C TYR A 47 -13.40 1.43 -4.08
N GLN A 48 -12.71 1.53 -2.93
CA GLN A 48 -12.45 2.82 -2.30
C GLN A 48 -11.64 3.77 -3.20
N GLN A 49 -10.64 3.26 -3.93
CA GLN A 49 -9.86 4.05 -4.87
C GLN A 49 -10.72 4.57 -6.04
N SER A 50 -11.49 3.68 -6.67
CA SER A 50 -12.36 4.04 -7.79
C SER A 50 -13.39 5.10 -7.37
N ARG A 51 -13.96 4.96 -6.16
CA ARG A 51 -14.92 5.91 -5.59
C ARG A 51 -14.31 7.30 -5.39
N GLN A 52 -13.10 7.37 -4.84
CA GLN A 52 -12.38 8.64 -4.70
C GLN A 52 -12.15 9.33 -6.05
N ILE A 53 -11.85 8.58 -7.11
CA ILE A 53 -11.64 9.13 -8.45
C ILE A 53 -12.95 9.73 -8.97
N ILE A 54 -14.05 8.99 -8.96
CA ILE A 54 -15.32 9.48 -9.50
C ILE A 54 -15.91 10.63 -8.67
N THR A 55 -15.68 10.66 -7.34
CA THR A 55 -16.03 11.81 -6.50
C THR A 55 -15.23 13.06 -6.91
N LYS A 56 -13.94 12.93 -7.20
CA LYS A 56 -13.13 14.06 -7.70
C LYS A 56 -13.63 14.55 -9.06
N LEU A 57 -14.07 13.66 -9.94
CA LEU A 57 -14.62 14.03 -11.25
C LEU A 57 -15.97 14.74 -11.11
N LEU A 58 -16.87 14.24 -10.25
CA LEU A 58 -18.13 14.90 -9.93
C LEU A 58 -17.91 16.31 -9.35
N ASN A 59 -17.01 16.45 -8.37
CA ASN A 59 -16.70 17.73 -7.74
C ASN A 59 -16.10 18.76 -8.71
N LYS A 60 -15.49 18.29 -9.81
CA LYS A 60 -14.96 19.14 -10.89
C LYS A 60 -16.00 19.46 -11.96
N GLY A 61 -17.23 18.94 -11.85
CA GLY A 61 -18.27 19.07 -12.86
C GLY A 61 -17.99 18.26 -14.14
N LEU A 62 -17.09 17.27 -14.07
CA LEU A 62 -16.75 16.40 -15.21
C LEU A 62 -17.68 15.19 -15.34
N LEU A 63 -18.49 14.94 -14.31
CA LEU A 63 -19.57 13.96 -14.31
C LEU A 63 -20.83 14.63 -13.80
N SER A 64 -21.98 14.27 -14.37
CA SER A 64 -23.28 14.49 -13.75
C SER A 64 -23.50 13.53 -12.58
N GLU A 65 -24.46 13.84 -11.71
CA GLU A 65 -24.87 12.92 -10.63
C GLU A 65 -25.36 11.58 -11.17
N ASN A 66 -25.99 11.56 -12.35
CA ASN A 66 -26.47 10.34 -12.97
C ASN A 66 -25.30 9.45 -13.44
N GLU A 67 -24.32 10.05 -14.13
CA GLU A 67 -23.11 9.32 -14.55
C GLU A 67 -22.29 8.83 -13.34
N PHE A 68 -22.19 9.64 -12.28
CA PHE A 68 -21.57 9.22 -11.04
C PHE A 68 -22.23 7.94 -10.48
N LYS A 69 -23.57 7.90 -10.40
CA LYS A 69 -24.31 6.74 -9.89
C LYS A 69 -24.11 5.50 -10.76
N GLN A 70 -24.15 5.66 -12.08
CA GLN A 70 -23.93 4.55 -13.02
C GLN A 70 -22.51 3.98 -12.88
N ILE A 71 -21.50 4.83 -12.77
CA ILE A 71 -20.11 4.38 -12.60
C ILE A 71 -19.91 3.77 -11.20
N ASP A 72 -20.49 4.33 -10.13
CA ASP A 72 -20.43 3.74 -8.78
C ASP A 72 -21.03 2.32 -8.78
N GLN A 73 -22.16 2.09 -9.48
CA GLN A 73 -22.75 0.77 -9.65
C GLN A 73 -21.82 -0.21 -10.38
N LEU A 74 -21.19 0.22 -11.49
CA LEU A 74 -20.22 -0.61 -12.22
C LEU A 74 -18.98 -0.92 -11.38
N ASN A 75 -18.51 0.04 -10.58
CA ASN A 75 -17.39 -0.15 -9.66
C ASN A 75 -17.74 -1.17 -8.56
N GLN A 76 -18.94 -1.11 -7.98
CA GLN A 76 -19.41 -2.12 -7.00
C GLN A 76 -19.53 -3.52 -7.61
N GLN A 77 -19.86 -3.62 -8.90
CA GLN A 77 -19.90 -4.90 -9.61
C GLN A 77 -18.50 -5.44 -9.89
N SER A 78 -17.55 -4.56 -10.23
CA SER A 78 -16.16 -4.94 -10.55
C SER A 78 -15.35 -5.25 -9.29
N PHE A 79 -15.60 -4.51 -8.21
CA PHE A 79 -14.92 -4.61 -6.92
C PHE A 79 -15.97 -4.63 -5.80
N PRO A 80 -16.54 -5.81 -5.48
CA PRO A 80 -17.60 -5.92 -4.49
C PRO A 80 -17.11 -5.46 -3.11
N PRO A 81 -17.69 -4.38 -2.53
CA PRO A 81 -17.26 -3.88 -1.24
C PRO A 81 -17.63 -4.86 -0.12
N LEU A 82 -16.79 -4.91 0.90
CA LEU A 82 -16.99 -5.74 2.09
C LEU A 82 -18.17 -5.26 2.94
N ILE A 83 -18.42 -3.94 2.95
CA ILE A 83 -19.50 -3.31 3.71
C ILE A 83 -20.33 -2.48 2.72
N LYS A 84 -21.59 -2.87 2.52
CA LYS A 84 -22.54 -2.06 1.74
C LYS A 84 -23.00 -0.87 2.59
N PRO A 85 -23.20 0.33 2.01
CA PRO A 85 -23.71 1.50 2.74
C PRO A 85 -25.14 1.39 3.31
N GLU A 86 -25.83 0.25 3.17
CA GLU A 86 -27.24 0.09 3.56
C GLU A 86 -27.48 -1.23 4.30
N SER A 87 -26.90 -1.37 5.49
CA SER A 87 -27.42 -2.30 6.51
C SER A 87 -27.05 -1.81 7.92
N VAL A 88 -27.24 -0.52 8.20
CA VAL A 88 -27.34 -0.07 9.60
C VAL A 88 -28.82 -0.09 9.93
N ASP A 89 -29.27 -1.18 10.54
CA ASP A 89 -30.61 -1.28 11.08
C ASP A 89 -30.68 -0.34 12.31
N THR A 90 -31.02 0.93 12.11
CA THR A 90 -31.17 1.94 13.18
C THR A 90 -32.41 1.69 14.06
N SER A 91 -33.09 0.56 13.90
CA SER A 91 -34.29 0.19 14.67
C SER A 91 -34.04 -0.06 16.17
N ALA A 92 -32.78 -0.05 16.63
CA ALA A 92 -32.41 -0.23 18.04
C ALA A 92 -31.98 1.05 18.76
N THR A 93 -32.78 2.14 18.71
CA THR A 93 -32.71 3.21 19.73
C THR A 93 -34.05 3.92 19.91
N GLN A 94 -35.04 3.20 20.44
CA GLN A 94 -36.16 3.80 21.17
C GLN A 94 -36.40 2.97 22.44
N SER A 95 -35.93 3.46 23.58
CA SER A 95 -36.40 3.15 24.93
C SER A 95 -35.97 4.27 25.86
#